data_AF-E0NXI3-F1
#
_entry.id   AF-E0NXI3-F1
#
_cell.length_a   1.000
_cell.length_b   1.000
_cell.length_c   1.000
_cell.angle_alpha   90.00
_cell.angle_beta   90.00
_cell.angle_gamma   90.00
#
_symmetry.space_group_name_H-M   'P 1'
#
loop_
_entity.id
_entity.type
_entity.pdbx_description
1 polymer ?
#
loop_
_entity_poly.entity_id
_entity_poly.type
_entity_poly.pdbx_seq_one_letter_code
_entity_poly.pdbx_strand_id
1 'polypeptide(L)'
;MSNWSSYQFTRKGEQLRAKVEAGKCKLTLTKIKIGNGSVTLGDIKDMNDLKSPQLVLGISSCAVSAEDDRVCEVVGIASSSNVENAFSVTEMGLYANDPDVGEILYLVEIDTSPDDMPNKNAQSPVTLTYQIELVTSNTANVTVMASPAGLVTVKMMSAHRTAAELDHPEKSVHKKHLHPDAYESPALTGTPTAPTAGRGTNNGQIASTAFVAQAIAALVNSAPGTLDTLQELAAALGNDANFAATVTNALARKVSKSGDTMTGQLNVPKINFDAGIIEKGERDTGDALSGSGGANINISSWWGIGFHDKYGNRYTGTMDLRSGNWRTVGAIRADQGFIGNLAGTSSNADKLGGQPLQWLIDQIGAAKTGIVASNLAENGWAKFSNGLIVQWGIVKNGNGTQRVSFPISFGSKVFHINFSSTILSNDAITNSSVQSYSLTGAELYANTSPAGYVLWFAIGL
;
A
#
# COMPACT_ATOMS: atom_id res chain seq x y z
N MET A 1 -56.91 33.23 100.47
CA MET A 1 -55.44 33.15 100.34
C MET A 1 -55.02 32.02 101.24
N SER A 2 -54.83 30.89 100.60
CA SER A 2 -54.33 29.65 101.16
C SER A 2 -53.12 29.87 102.05
N ASN A 3 -53.08 29.22 103.22
CA ASN A 3 -51.99 29.30 104.18
C ASN A 3 -51.31 27.93 104.34
N TRP A 4 -50.40 27.63 103.41
CA TRP A 4 -49.62 26.39 103.32
C TRP A 4 -48.48 26.30 104.34
N SER A 5 -48.69 26.74 105.59
CA SER A 5 -47.63 26.80 106.63
C SER A 5 -47.45 25.50 107.43
N SER A 6 -48.35 24.52 107.26
CA SER A 6 -48.32 23.25 107.98
C SER A 6 -47.89 22.11 107.06
N TYR A 7 -46.73 21.52 107.29
CA TYR A 7 -46.22 20.39 106.50
C TYR A 7 -45.54 19.35 107.37
N GLN A 8 -45.47 18.11 106.87
CA GLN A 8 -44.71 17.05 107.50
C GLN A 8 -44.21 16.04 106.46
N PHE A 9 -43.03 15.48 106.70
CA PHE A 9 -42.52 14.36 105.90
C PHE A 9 -43.21 13.06 106.32
N THR A 10 -43.46 12.18 105.36
CA THR A 10 -43.86 10.81 105.69
C THR A 10 -42.64 10.06 106.23
N ARG A 11 -42.85 8.93 106.92
CA ARG A 11 -41.73 8.08 107.39
C ARG A 11 -40.84 7.61 106.23
N LYS A 12 -41.45 7.32 105.07
CA LYS A 12 -40.72 6.96 103.84
C LYS A 12 -39.97 8.16 103.29
N GLY A 13 -40.56 9.36 103.35
CA GLY A 13 -39.90 10.60 102.93
C GLY A 13 -38.67 10.95 103.77
N GLU A 14 -38.75 10.83 105.09
CA GLU A 14 -37.61 11.03 106.00
C GLU A 14 -36.48 10.03 105.70
N GLN A 15 -36.80 8.76 105.42
CA GLN A 15 -35.83 7.74 105.04
C GLN A 15 -35.14 8.07 103.70
N LEU A 16 -35.91 8.49 102.68
CA LEU A 16 -35.35 8.89 101.40
C LEU A 16 -34.46 10.13 101.56
N ARG A 17 -34.87 11.12 102.36
CA ARG A 17 -34.07 12.31 102.64
C ARG A 17 -32.72 11.95 103.25
N ALA A 18 -32.70 11.03 104.22
CA ALA A 18 -31.46 10.54 104.82
C ALA A 18 -30.55 9.83 103.79
N LYS A 19 -31.11 9.07 102.82
CA LYS A 19 -30.33 8.45 101.73
C LYS A 19 -29.72 9.50 100.80
N VAL A 20 -30.47 10.56 100.48
CA VAL A 20 -30.02 11.67 99.63
C VAL A 20 -28.91 12.46 100.33
N GLU A 21 -29.08 12.80 101.62
CA GLU A 21 -28.07 13.50 102.42
C GLU A 21 -26.78 12.67 102.59
N ALA A 22 -26.90 11.35 102.67
CA ALA A 22 -25.75 10.44 102.68
C ALA A 22 -25.10 10.23 101.29
N GLY A 23 -25.58 10.92 100.25
CA GLY A 23 -25.04 10.85 98.89
C GLY A 23 -25.29 9.53 98.15
N LYS A 24 -26.21 8.69 98.63
CA LYS A 24 -26.48 7.36 98.05
C LYS A 24 -27.38 7.39 96.82
N CYS A 25 -28.18 8.45 96.67
CA CYS A 25 -29.07 8.64 95.52
C CYS A 25 -29.37 10.13 95.31
N LYS A 26 -29.92 10.47 94.14
CA LYS A 26 -30.50 11.79 93.86
C LYS A 26 -31.97 11.81 94.27
N LEU A 27 -32.43 12.93 94.81
CA LEU A 27 -33.85 13.13 95.09
C LEU A 27 -34.59 13.30 93.77
N THR A 28 -35.27 12.25 93.32
CA THR A 28 -36.01 12.28 92.06
C THR A 28 -37.49 12.51 92.34
N LEU A 29 -37.98 13.73 92.12
CA LEU A 29 -39.38 14.09 92.32
C LEU A 29 -40.21 13.69 91.08
N THR A 30 -41.39 13.13 91.29
CA THR A 30 -42.16 12.51 90.21
C THR A 30 -43.45 13.27 89.87
N LYS A 31 -44.17 13.75 90.87
CA LYS A 31 -45.45 14.46 90.71
C LYS A 31 -45.86 15.19 91.98
N ILE A 32 -46.80 16.10 91.83
CA ILE A 32 -47.56 16.68 92.94
C ILE A 32 -48.99 16.14 92.85
N LYS A 33 -49.63 15.85 93.98
CA LYS A 33 -51.07 15.64 94.03
C LYS A 33 -51.71 16.70 94.92
N ILE A 34 -52.94 17.06 94.61
CA ILE A 34 -53.78 17.91 95.45
C ILE A 34 -55.10 17.23 95.73
N GLY A 35 -55.67 17.48 96.91
CA GLY A 35 -56.87 16.82 97.39
C GLY A 35 -57.68 17.67 98.35
N ASN A 36 -58.81 17.12 98.77
CA ASN A 36 -59.73 17.73 99.74
C ASN A 36 -59.90 16.88 101.01
N GLY A 37 -58.89 16.07 101.34
CA GLY A 37 -58.89 15.21 102.52
C GLY A 37 -58.77 15.99 103.82
N SER A 38 -59.42 15.48 104.87
CA SER A 38 -59.24 15.97 106.24
C SER A 38 -58.07 15.21 106.88
N VAL A 39 -56.87 15.78 106.82
CA VAL A 39 -55.63 15.21 107.34
C VAL A 39 -55.15 16.03 108.54
N THR A 40 -54.63 15.36 109.57
CA THR A 40 -53.91 16.01 110.67
C THR A 40 -52.41 15.71 110.59
N LEU A 41 -51.54 16.55 111.18
CA LEU A 41 -50.09 16.33 111.17
C LEU A 41 -49.69 14.94 111.71
N GLY A 42 -50.42 14.42 112.69
CA GLY A 42 -50.21 13.08 113.24
C GLY A 42 -50.41 11.95 112.23
N ASP A 43 -51.31 12.12 111.26
CA ASP A 43 -51.66 11.10 110.28
C ASP A 43 -50.59 10.95 109.18
N ILE A 44 -49.85 12.03 108.86
CA ILE A 44 -48.95 12.10 107.70
C ILE A 44 -47.83 11.05 107.73
N LYS A 45 -47.31 10.70 108.92
CA LYS A 45 -46.14 9.80 109.03
C LYS A 45 -46.34 8.46 108.33
N ASP A 46 -47.57 7.94 108.38
CA ASP A 46 -47.91 6.60 107.89
C ASP A 46 -48.72 6.63 106.58
N MET A 47 -48.91 7.81 105.98
CA MET A 47 -49.58 7.97 104.69
C MET A 47 -48.73 7.42 103.54
N ASN A 48 -49.40 6.71 102.63
CA ASN A 48 -48.80 6.22 101.37
C ASN A 48 -49.32 6.99 100.14
N ASP A 49 -50.47 7.65 100.28
CA ASP A 49 -51.09 8.54 99.30
C ASP A 49 -51.87 9.62 100.08
N LEU A 50 -52.31 10.68 99.38
CA LEU A 50 -53.24 11.65 99.97
C LEU A 50 -54.54 10.96 100.41
N LYS A 51 -55.24 11.53 101.40
CA LYS A 51 -56.43 10.90 101.97
C LYS A 51 -57.63 10.94 101.00
N SER A 52 -57.73 12.02 100.22
CA SER A 52 -58.73 12.22 99.18
C SER A 52 -58.10 12.96 97.99
N PRO A 53 -57.25 12.28 97.18
CA PRO A 53 -56.60 12.89 96.02
C PRO A 53 -57.65 13.22 94.96
N GLN A 54 -57.67 14.47 94.50
CA GLN A 54 -58.63 14.94 93.50
C GLN A 54 -57.95 15.26 92.16
N LEU A 55 -56.68 15.69 92.17
CA LEU A 55 -55.94 16.01 90.94
C LEU A 55 -54.46 15.65 91.08
N VAL A 56 -53.90 15.12 89.98
CA VAL A 56 -52.47 14.84 89.84
C VAL A 56 -51.85 15.88 88.91
N LEU A 57 -50.78 16.52 89.38
CA LEU A 57 -50.02 17.54 88.66
C LEU A 57 -48.65 16.97 88.27
N GLY A 58 -48.31 17.08 86.99
CA GLY A 58 -46.93 16.92 86.55
C GLY A 58 -46.07 18.07 87.09
N ILE A 59 -44.80 17.81 87.37
CA ILE A 59 -43.85 18.86 87.74
C ILE A 59 -43.47 19.62 86.47
N SER A 60 -43.82 20.90 86.42
CA SER A 60 -43.58 21.82 85.31
C SER A 60 -42.17 22.41 85.33
N SER A 61 -41.58 22.54 86.52
CA SER A 61 -40.24 23.09 86.75
C SER A 61 -39.71 22.64 88.12
N CYS A 62 -38.40 22.35 88.23
CA CYS A 62 -37.64 22.45 89.47
C CYS A 62 -36.38 23.25 89.13
N ALA A 63 -36.35 24.49 89.62
CA ALA A 63 -35.23 25.39 89.44
C ALA A 63 -34.69 25.77 90.82
N VAL A 64 -33.38 25.97 90.90
CA VAL A 64 -32.78 26.58 92.08
C VAL A 64 -33.32 28.01 92.22
N SER A 65 -33.76 28.38 93.42
CA SER A 65 -34.28 29.72 93.68
C SER A 65 -33.23 30.77 93.33
N ALA A 66 -33.68 31.90 92.78
CA ALA A 66 -32.81 33.02 92.49
C ALA A 66 -32.32 33.74 93.78
N GLU A 67 -33.00 33.52 94.90
CA GLU A 67 -32.74 34.19 96.18
C GLU A 67 -31.85 33.36 97.13
N ASP A 68 -31.95 32.03 97.08
CA ASP A 68 -31.15 31.10 97.90
C ASP A 68 -30.81 29.82 97.11
N ASP A 69 -29.51 29.52 96.96
CA ASP A 69 -29.02 28.37 96.21
C ASP A 69 -29.30 27.00 96.86
N ARG A 70 -29.82 27.02 98.09
CA ARG A 70 -30.26 25.85 98.86
C ARG A 70 -31.73 25.51 98.66
N VAL A 71 -32.50 26.36 97.98
CA VAL A 71 -33.93 26.14 97.74
C VAL A 71 -34.14 25.64 96.30
N CYS A 72 -34.78 24.48 96.10
CA CYS A 72 -35.41 24.18 94.80
C CYS A 72 -36.89 24.58 94.84
N GLU A 73 -37.31 25.40 93.88
CA GLU A 73 -38.69 25.76 93.62
C GLU A 73 -39.31 24.72 92.68
N VAL A 74 -40.14 23.83 93.24
CA VAL A 74 -40.84 22.79 92.49
C VAL A 74 -42.23 23.28 92.15
N VAL A 75 -42.48 23.48 90.87
CA VAL A 75 -43.72 24.09 90.38
C VAL A 75 -44.58 23.05 89.68
N GLY A 76 -45.83 22.92 90.12
CA GLY A 76 -46.90 22.20 89.45
C GLY A 76 -48.00 23.16 89.00
N ILE A 77 -48.59 22.90 87.84
CA ILE A 77 -49.64 23.75 87.26
C ILE A 77 -50.94 22.98 87.17
N ALA A 78 -51.98 23.48 87.85
CA ALA A 78 -53.33 22.96 87.78
C ALA A 78 -54.19 23.83 86.86
N SER A 79 -54.99 23.19 86.01
CA SER A 79 -55.98 23.88 85.18
C SER A 79 -57.37 23.35 85.49
N SER A 80 -58.34 24.26 85.67
CA SER A 80 -59.76 23.93 85.84
C SER A 80 -60.30 23.01 84.75
N SER A 81 -59.75 23.07 83.53
CA SER A 81 -60.09 22.17 82.42
C SER A 81 -59.87 20.69 82.73
N ASN A 82 -58.95 20.36 83.66
CA ASN A 82 -58.61 19.00 84.06
C ASN A 82 -59.32 18.57 85.35
N VAL A 83 -60.27 19.36 85.84
CA VAL A 83 -60.99 19.11 87.10
C VAL A 83 -62.46 18.82 86.81
N GLU A 84 -62.92 17.65 87.22
CA GLU A 84 -64.31 17.21 87.01
C GLU A 84 -65.29 17.91 87.97
N ASN A 85 -64.97 17.95 89.26
CA ASN A 85 -65.79 18.56 90.31
C ASN A 85 -64.97 19.61 91.05
N ALA A 86 -65.57 20.76 91.37
CA ALA A 86 -64.88 21.80 92.13
C ALA A 86 -64.65 21.32 93.57
N PHE A 87 -63.49 21.63 94.14
CA PHE A 87 -63.13 21.22 95.50
C PHE A 87 -62.20 22.26 96.15
N SER A 88 -62.30 22.41 97.46
CA SER A 88 -61.35 23.20 98.25
C SER A 88 -60.07 22.38 98.46
N VAL A 89 -58.92 22.97 98.17
CA VAL A 89 -57.65 22.25 98.21
C VAL A 89 -57.09 22.27 99.64
N THR A 90 -57.29 21.19 100.39
CA THR A 90 -56.90 21.09 101.81
C THR A 90 -55.62 20.34 102.05
N GLU A 91 -55.21 19.47 101.12
CA GLU A 91 -53.99 18.68 101.20
C GLU A 91 -53.21 18.72 99.87
N MET A 92 -51.89 18.82 99.96
CA MET A 92 -50.97 18.74 98.84
C MET A 92 -49.86 17.75 99.17
N GLY A 93 -49.56 16.84 98.24
CA GLY A 93 -48.54 15.81 98.42
C GLY A 93 -47.49 15.91 97.34
N LEU A 94 -46.22 15.91 97.73
CA LEU A 94 -45.10 15.78 96.81
C LEU A 94 -44.62 14.33 96.79
N TYR A 95 -44.41 13.76 95.61
CA TYR A 95 -43.99 12.37 95.44
C TYR A 95 -42.57 12.31 94.90
N ALA A 96 -41.84 11.30 95.34
CA ALA A 96 -40.46 11.05 94.94
C ALA A 96 -40.23 9.55 94.70
N ASN A 97 -39.28 9.23 93.84
CA ASN A 97 -38.85 7.86 93.62
C ASN A 97 -37.70 7.50 94.56
N ASP A 98 -37.96 6.57 95.48
CA ASP A 98 -36.93 5.90 96.25
C ASP A 98 -36.35 4.74 95.41
N PRO A 99 -35.01 4.63 95.24
CA PRO A 99 -34.41 3.59 94.40
C PRO A 99 -34.69 2.16 94.88
N ASP A 100 -34.99 1.96 96.17
CA ASP A 100 -35.20 0.63 96.76
C ASP A 100 -36.70 0.27 96.84
N VAL A 101 -37.57 1.27 96.98
CA VAL A 101 -39.01 1.06 97.27
C VAL A 101 -39.93 1.52 96.12
N GLY A 102 -39.41 2.28 95.16
CA GLY A 102 -40.17 2.90 94.08
C GLY A 102 -40.78 4.24 94.49
N GLU A 103 -41.87 4.63 93.83
CA GLU A 103 -42.53 5.91 94.08
C GLU A 103 -43.20 5.94 95.47
N ILE A 104 -42.89 6.99 96.24
CA ILE A 104 -43.40 7.22 97.59
C ILE A 104 -44.01 8.63 97.71
N LEU A 105 -44.96 8.79 98.62
CA LEU A 105 -45.36 10.10 99.11
C LEU A 105 -44.24 10.65 100.00
N TYR A 106 -43.58 11.72 99.57
CA TYR A 106 -42.38 12.26 100.21
C TYR A 106 -42.74 13.20 101.38
N LEU A 107 -43.61 14.18 101.12
CA LEU A 107 -44.15 15.08 102.14
C LEU A 107 -45.60 15.43 101.83
N VAL A 108 -46.32 15.87 102.86
CA VAL A 108 -47.67 16.40 102.74
C VAL A 108 -47.72 17.78 103.39
N GLU A 109 -48.36 18.70 102.71
CA GLU A 109 -48.72 20.03 103.21
C GLU A 109 -50.24 20.08 103.40
N ILE A 110 -50.68 20.71 104.48
CA ILE A 110 -52.08 20.90 104.82
C ILE A 110 -52.36 22.39 104.90
N ASP A 111 -53.48 22.81 104.35
CA ASP A 111 -53.97 24.17 104.49
C ASP A 111 -55.15 24.22 105.46
N THR A 112 -55.10 25.20 106.37
CA THR A 112 -56.17 25.48 107.34
C THR A 112 -57.15 26.54 106.85
N SER A 113 -56.89 27.16 105.68
CA SER A 113 -57.74 28.14 105.00
C SER A 113 -57.68 27.92 103.47
N PRO A 114 -58.18 26.78 102.98
CA PRO A 114 -57.99 26.34 101.59
C PRO A 114 -58.62 27.29 100.58
N ASP A 115 -57.96 27.49 99.44
CA ASP A 115 -58.56 28.13 98.27
C ASP A 115 -59.26 27.07 97.38
N ASP A 116 -60.28 27.50 96.62
CA ASP A 116 -61.09 26.60 95.78
C ASP A 116 -60.49 26.36 94.40
N MET A 117 -60.43 25.09 93.99
CA MET A 117 -60.12 24.68 92.63
C MET A 117 -61.42 24.51 91.83
N PRO A 118 -61.69 25.38 90.83
CA PRO A 118 -62.89 25.27 90.01
C PRO A 118 -62.82 24.09 89.03
N ASN A 119 -63.98 23.59 88.61
CA ASN A 119 -64.07 22.54 87.59
C ASN A 119 -64.06 23.07 86.15
N LYS A 120 -64.02 22.15 85.20
CA LYS A 120 -63.98 22.42 83.75
C LYS A 120 -65.15 23.23 83.19
N ASN A 121 -66.24 23.37 83.96
CA ASN A 121 -67.43 24.12 83.56
C ASN A 121 -67.42 25.57 84.08
N ALA A 122 -66.34 26.03 84.72
CA ALA A 122 -66.20 27.43 85.12
C ALA A 122 -66.26 28.36 83.89
N GLN A 123 -66.95 29.51 84.03
CA GLN A 123 -67.15 30.45 82.91
C GLN A 123 -65.85 30.98 82.31
N SER A 124 -64.79 31.05 83.12
CA SER A 124 -63.44 31.36 82.67
C SER A 124 -62.49 30.27 83.17
N PRO A 125 -61.74 29.60 82.29
CA PRO A 125 -60.72 28.65 82.70
C PRO A 125 -59.68 29.32 83.60
N VAL A 126 -59.56 28.83 84.83
CA VAL A 126 -58.55 29.25 85.79
C VAL A 126 -57.36 28.29 85.73
N THR A 127 -56.16 28.86 85.82
CA THR A 127 -54.90 28.13 86.01
C THR A 127 -54.30 28.57 87.34
N LEU A 128 -54.02 27.61 88.22
CA LEU A 128 -53.38 27.83 89.51
C LEU A 128 -51.97 27.24 89.48
N THR A 129 -51.00 28.02 89.97
CA THR A 129 -49.60 27.60 90.10
C THR A 129 -49.36 27.22 91.54
N TYR A 130 -48.99 25.97 91.78
CA TYR A 130 -48.57 25.47 93.08
C TYR A 130 -47.04 25.36 93.10
N GLN A 131 -46.39 26.07 94.01
CA GLN A 131 -44.95 26.08 94.17
C GLN A 131 -44.59 25.55 95.55
N ILE A 132 -43.79 24.48 95.58
CA ILE A 132 -43.23 23.91 96.80
C ILE A 132 -41.76 24.29 96.86
N GLU A 133 -41.36 24.96 97.94
CA GLU A 133 -39.97 25.38 98.17
C GLU A 133 -39.27 24.34 99.04
N LEU A 134 -38.39 23.55 98.42
CA LEU A 134 -37.61 22.54 99.11
C LEU A 134 -36.23 23.05 99.47
N VAL A 135 -36.00 23.23 100.76
CA VAL A 135 -34.66 23.53 101.29
C VAL A 135 -33.84 22.23 101.34
N THR A 136 -32.68 22.22 100.68
CA THR A 136 -31.75 21.09 100.61
C THR A 136 -30.31 21.56 100.71
N SER A 137 -29.43 20.71 101.23
CA SER A 137 -27.99 21.00 101.31
C SER A 137 -27.28 20.95 99.94
N ASN A 138 -27.90 20.33 98.93
CA ASN A 138 -27.38 20.29 97.56
C ASN A 138 -28.53 20.20 96.54
N THR A 139 -28.83 21.34 95.91
CA THR A 139 -29.88 21.45 94.89
C THR A 139 -29.55 20.72 93.58
N ALA A 140 -28.27 20.48 93.26
CA ALA A 140 -27.86 19.70 92.08
C ALA A 140 -28.19 18.20 92.18
N ASN A 141 -28.51 17.72 93.38
CA ASN A 141 -28.98 16.36 93.62
C ASN A 141 -30.50 16.22 93.56
N VAL A 142 -31.24 17.31 93.32
CA VAL A 142 -32.69 17.26 93.07
C VAL A 142 -32.91 17.17 91.57
N THR A 143 -33.57 16.10 91.13
CA THR A 143 -33.94 15.89 89.74
C THR A 143 -35.45 15.71 89.65
N VAL A 144 -36.06 16.17 88.57
CA VAL A 144 -37.49 15.97 88.33
C VAL A 144 -37.70 15.02 87.16
N MET A 145 -38.65 14.13 87.30
CA MET A 145 -39.21 13.42 86.16
C MET A 145 -40.26 14.33 85.52
N ALA A 146 -39.85 15.07 84.49
CA ALA A 146 -40.77 15.90 83.73
C ALA A 146 -41.82 14.99 83.06
N SER A 147 -43.10 15.23 83.38
CA SER A 147 -44.20 14.48 82.76
C SER A 147 -44.50 15.05 81.37
N PRO A 148 -44.61 14.21 80.31
CA PRO A 148 -45.03 14.67 78.98
C PRO A 148 -46.42 15.29 78.95
N ALA A 149 -47.26 14.99 79.95
CA ALA A 149 -48.59 15.56 80.11
C ALA A 149 -48.62 16.80 81.05
N GLY A 150 -47.46 17.22 81.57
CA GLY A 150 -47.35 18.39 82.43
C GLY A 150 -47.71 19.68 81.70
N LEU A 151 -48.48 20.54 82.36
CA LEU A 151 -48.77 21.89 81.85
C LEU A 151 -47.56 22.79 82.09
N VAL A 152 -47.31 23.75 81.21
CA VAL A 152 -46.29 24.81 81.37
C VAL A 152 -46.93 26.16 81.14
N THR A 153 -46.49 27.19 81.87
CA THR A 153 -46.97 28.56 81.59
C THR A 153 -46.34 29.12 80.31
N VAL A 154 -46.99 30.10 79.69
CA VAL A 154 -46.40 30.84 78.55
C VAL A 154 -45.05 31.48 78.93
N LYS A 155 -44.90 31.94 80.18
CA LYS A 155 -43.64 32.44 80.72
C LYS A 155 -42.55 31.37 80.71
N MET A 156 -42.84 30.16 81.19
CA MET A 156 -41.91 29.02 81.16
C MET A 156 -41.53 28.63 79.73
N MET A 157 -42.50 28.56 78.82
CA MET A 157 -42.26 28.24 77.41
C MET A 157 -41.41 29.30 76.70
N SER A 158 -41.62 30.58 77.02
CA SER A 158 -40.87 31.68 76.42
C SER A 158 -39.42 31.69 76.92
N ALA A 159 -39.21 31.48 78.23
CA ALA A 159 -37.87 31.33 78.81
C ALA A 159 -37.10 30.15 78.19
N HIS A 160 -37.77 29.01 77.97
CA HIS A 160 -37.15 27.87 77.27
C HIS A 160 -36.76 28.20 75.82
N ARG A 161 -37.62 28.91 75.07
CA ARG A 161 -37.34 29.29 73.67
C ARG A 161 -36.16 30.26 73.52
N THR A 162 -35.88 31.07 74.54
CA THR A 162 -34.80 32.06 74.53
C THR A 162 -33.56 31.63 75.30
N ALA A 163 -33.58 30.44 75.91
CA ALA A 163 -32.41 29.89 76.58
C ALA A 163 -31.29 29.65 75.55
N ALA A 164 -30.04 29.88 75.95
CA ALA A 164 -28.88 29.58 75.11
C ALA A 164 -28.86 28.09 74.77
N GLU A 165 -28.64 27.78 73.50
CA GLU A 165 -28.63 26.42 72.96
C GLU A 165 -27.57 25.57 73.67
N LEU A 166 -27.96 24.49 74.33
CA LEU A 166 -27.04 23.49 74.87
C LEU A 166 -26.47 22.71 73.68
N ASP A 167 -25.25 23.04 73.27
CA ASP A 167 -24.53 22.37 72.19
C ASP A 167 -24.42 20.87 72.52
N HIS A 168 -25.09 20.01 71.75
CA HIS A 168 -24.90 18.57 71.87
C HIS A 168 -23.51 18.22 71.31
N PRO A 169 -22.81 17.20 71.85
CA PRO A 169 -21.43 16.86 71.47
C PRO A 169 -21.22 16.48 69.99
N GLU A 170 -22.28 16.48 69.16
CA GLU A 170 -22.25 16.18 67.74
C GLU A 170 -22.69 17.34 66.81
N LYS A 171 -22.80 18.57 67.30
CA LYS A 171 -22.95 19.80 66.47
C LYS A 171 -24.08 19.81 65.41
N SER A 172 -25.24 20.29 65.83
CA SER A 172 -26.33 21.01 65.13
C SER A 172 -27.05 20.38 63.93
N VAL A 173 -28.38 20.24 64.07
CA VAL A 173 -29.39 19.82 63.06
C VAL A 173 -29.69 20.85 61.96
N HIS A 174 -28.86 21.89 61.78
CA HIS A 174 -29.06 22.94 60.78
C HIS A 174 -28.00 23.00 59.65
N LYS A 175 -27.17 21.97 59.47
CA LYS A 175 -26.28 21.84 58.29
C LYS A 175 -26.58 20.57 57.48
N LYS A 176 -26.76 20.73 56.16
CA LYS A 176 -26.86 19.62 55.19
C LYS A 176 -25.45 19.04 54.95
N HIS A 177 -25.23 17.76 55.21
CA HIS A 177 -23.91 17.11 55.13
C HIS A 177 -23.48 16.63 53.72
N LEU A 178 -23.91 17.30 52.63
CA LEU A 178 -23.44 16.99 51.27
C LEU A 178 -22.71 18.20 50.68
N HIS A 179 -21.47 17.96 50.24
CA HIS A 179 -20.60 18.97 49.61
C HIS A 179 -21.26 19.53 48.33
N PRO A 180 -21.17 20.85 48.05
CA PRO A 180 -21.84 21.49 46.90
C PRO A 180 -21.54 20.85 45.53
N ASP A 181 -20.36 20.26 45.35
CA ASP A 181 -19.91 19.67 44.08
C ASP A 181 -20.56 18.32 43.74
N ALA A 182 -21.42 17.79 44.62
CA ALA A 182 -22.05 16.48 44.44
C ALA A 182 -23.29 16.48 43.51
N TYR A 183 -23.71 17.63 42.99
CA TYR A 183 -24.96 17.78 42.22
C TYR A 183 -24.77 18.05 40.72
N GLU A 184 -23.57 18.42 40.29
CA GLU A 184 -23.22 18.61 38.88
C GLU A 184 -22.08 17.66 38.54
N SER A 185 -22.06 17.10 37.33
CA SER A 185 -20.93 16.25 36.89
C SER A 185 -19.62 16.99 37.15
N PRO A 186 -18.58 16.34 37.72
CA PRO A 186 -17.37 17.04 38.13
C PRO A 186 -16.75 17.78 36.95
N ALA A 187 -16.54 19.09 37.11
CA ALA A 187 -15.82 19.89 36.13
C ALA A 187 -14.33 19.51 36.17
N LEU A 188 -13.91 18.64 35.25
CA LEU A 188 -12.52 18.20 35.07
C LEU A 188 -11.64 19.32 34.48
N THR A 189 -11.43 20.40 35.24
CA THR A 189 -10.62 21.56 34.83
C THR A 189 -9.15 21.41 35.29
N GLY A 190 -8.22 22.07 34.59
CA GLY A 190 -6.78 21.94 34.85
C GLY A 190 -6.17 20.65 34.28
N THR A 191 -5.42 19.90 35.10
CA THR A 191 -4.78 18.62 34.73
C THR A 191 -5.28 17.48 35.63
N PRO A 192 -6.53 17.02 35.44
CA PRO A 192 -7.08 15.90 36.21
C PRO A 192 -6.25 14.63 36.00
N THR A 193 -5.97 13.89 37.07
CA THR A 193 -5.26 12.61 37.00
C THR A 193 -6.24 11.46 37.21
N ALA A 194 -6.01 10.37 36.47
CA ALA A 194 -6.75 9.11 36.61
C ALA A 194 -5.74 7.95 36.62
N PRO A 195 -5.98 6.86 37.38
CA PRO A 195 -5.15 5.67 37.33
C PRO A 195 -5.01 5.14 35.89
N THR A 196 -3.83 4.65 35.53
CA THR A 196 -3.62 4.05 34.21
C THR A 196 -4.19 2.63 34.22
N ALA A 197 -5.24 2.41 33.45
CA ALA A 197 -5.87 1.10 33.30
C ALA A 197 -4.92 0.09 32.63
N GLY A 198 -5.13 -1.20 32.89
CA GLY A 198 -4.39 -2.27 32.22
C GLY A 198 -4.77 -2.42 30.75
N ARG A 199 -3.88 -3.01 29.94
CA ARG A 199 -4.12 -3.25 28.51
C ARG A 199 -5.38 -4.10 28.29
N GLY A 200 -6.24 -3.69 27.35
CA GLY A 200 -7.48 -4.41 27.03
C GLY A 200 -8.71 -4.01 27.85
N THR A 201 -8.58 -3.06 28.77
CA THR A 201 -9.72 -2.48 29.50
C THR A 201 -10.72 -1.83 28.54
N ASN A 202 -11.99 -2.23 28.60
CA ASN A 202 -13.07 -1.81 27.70
C ASN A 202 -14.38 -1.46 28.44
N ASN A 203 -14.29 -0.89 29.64
CA ASN A 203 -15.43 -0.49 30.46
C ASN A 203 -15.55 1.05 30.54
N GLY A 204 -16.47 1.56 31.37
CA GLY A 204 -16.71 3.00 31.53
C GLY A 204 -15.66 3.79 32.33
N GLN A 205 -14.45 3.28 32.53
CA GLN A 205 -13.38 4.03 33.20
C GLN A 205 -12.90 5.21 32.35
N ILE A 206 -12.53 6.32 33.00
CA ILE A 206 -11.89 7.47 32.33
C ILE A 206 -10.53 7.02 31.78
N ALA A 207 -10.32 7.16 30.47
CA ALA A 207 -9.05 6.84 29.84
C ALA A 207 -7.98 7.89 30.20
N SER A 208 -6.91 7.47 30.89
CA SER A 208 -5.75 8.33 31.13
C SER A 208 -4.93 8.53 29.84
N THR A 209 -4.18 9.62 29.75
CA THR A 209 -3.27 9.88 28.62
C THR A 209 -2.22 8.78 28.45
N ALA A 210 -1.74 8.20 29.56
CA ALA A 210 -0.79 7.09 29.55
C ALA A 210 -1.41 5.79 28.98
N PHE A 211 -2.68 5.49 29.29
CA PHE A 211 -3.39 4.35 28.71
C PHE A 211 -3.55 4.50 27.19
N VAL A 212 -3.95 5.69 26.73
CA VAL A 212 -4.09 5.99 25.28
C VAL A 212 -2.74 5.90 24.57
N ALA A 213 -1.68 6.48 25.14
CA ALA A 213 -0.33 6.40 24.58
C ALA A 213 0.18 4.95 24.49
N GLN A 214 -0.05 4.13 25.51
CA GLN A 214 0.28 2.70 25.49
C GLN A 214 -0.51 1.93 24.42
N ALA A 215 -1.80 2.22 24.26
CA ALA A 215 -2.64 1.58 23.25
C ALA A 215 -2.18 1.92 21.81
N ILE A 216 -1.85 3.19 21.55
CA ILE A 216 -1.31 3.65 20.27
C ILE A 216 0.08 3.05 20.03
N ALA A 217 0.97 3.10 21.02
CA ALA A 217 2.30 2.49 20.90
C ALA A 217 2.20 0.99 20.66
N ALA A 218 1.25 0.28 21.28
CA ALA A 218 1.02 -1.14 21.03
C ALA A 218 0.49 -1.41 19.61
N LEU A 219 -0.38 -0.54 19.07
CA LEU A 219 -0.84 -0.62 17.69
C LEU A 219 0.32 -0.38 16.70
N VAL A 220 1.12 0.66 16.93
CA VAL A 220 2.29 1.02 16.10
C VAL A 220 3.41 -0.02 16.21
N ASN A 221 3.69 -0.56 17.41
CA ASN A 221 4.66 -1.63 17.66
C ASN A 221 4.17 -3.02 17.25
N SER A 222 2.89 -3.18 16.93
CA SER A 222 2.39 -4.38 16.23
C SER A 222 2.48 -4.23 14.71
N ALA A 223 2.64 -3.00 14.22
CA ALA A 223 2.84 -2.68 12.81
C ALA A 223 4.30 -2.44 12.33
N PRO A 224 5.42 -2.63 13.08
CA PRO A 224 6.76 -2.35 12.56
C PRO A 224 7.04 -3.18 11.33
N GLY A 225 6.78 -4.49 11.38
CA GLY A 225 6.99 -5.37 10.21
C GLY A 225 6.04 -5.06 9.06
N THR A 226 4.82 -4.59 9.32
CA THR A 226 3.83 -4.28 8.27
C THR A 226 4.06 -2.93 7.61
N LEU A 227 4.44 -1.90 8.39
CA LEU A 227 4.85 -0.60 7.87
C LEU A 227 6.20 -0.71 7.16
N ASP A 228 7.12 -1.50 7.71
CA ASP A 228 8.41 -1.81 7.08
C ASP A 228 8.18 -2.53 5.75
N THR A 229 7.33 -3.56 5.68
CA THR A 229 7.01 -4.21 4.39
C THR A 229 6.31 -3.29 3.39
N LEU A 230 5.43 -2.38 3.82
CA LEU A 230 4.85 -1.37 2.91
C LEU A 230 5.90 -0.37 2.42
N GLN A 231 6.82 0.04 3.29
CA GLN A 231 7.94 0.92 2.95
C GLN A 231 8.94 0.22 2.01
N GLU A 232 9.24 -1.05 2.27
CA GLU A 232 10.09 -1.92 1.45
C GLU A 232 9.47 -2.15 0.08
N LEU A 233 8.16 -2.40 0.00
CA LEU A 233 7.46 -2.57 -1.27
C LEU A 233 7.43 -1.26 -2.07
N ALA A 234 7.14 -0.13 -1.41
CA ALA A 234 7.20 1.18 -2.04
C ALA A 234 8.61 1.49 -2.56
N ALA A 235 9.65 1.20 -1.77
CA ALA A 235 11.04 1.35 -2.16
C ALA A 235 11.44 0.40 -3.30
N ALA A 236 10.98 -0.85 -3.29
CA ALA A 236 11.22 -1.84 -4.34
C ALA A 236 10.58 -1.43 -5.68
N LEU A 237 9.48 -0.67 -5.63
CA LEU A 237 8.82 -0.05 -6.79
C LEU A 237 9.37 1.34 -7.12
N GLY A 238 10.46 1.77 -6.45
CA GLY A 238 11.16 3.03 -6.72
C GLY A 238 10.47 4.28 -6.17
N ASN A 239 9.52 4.13 -5.23
CA ASN A 239 8.65 5.20 -4.74
C ASN A 239 7.97 5.98 -5.88
N ASP A 240 7.66 5.30 -6.98
CA ASP A 240 7.09 5.90 -8.18
C ASP A 240 5.56 6.04 -8.05
N ALA A 241 5.11 7.28 -7.84
CA ALA A 241 3.68 7.62 -7.77
C ALA A 241 2.90 7.29 -9.06
N ASN A 242 3.60 7.12 -10.19
CA ASN A 242 3.04 6.78 -11.49
C ASN A 242 3.55 5.42 -12.01
N PHE A 243 3.91 4.49 -11.10
CA PHE A 243 4.51 3.20 -11.45
C PHE A 243 3.83 2.49 -12.65
N ALA A 244 2.49 2.44 -12.66
CA ALA A 244 1.74 1.82 -13.76
C ALA A 244 2.00 2.50 -15.11
N ALA A 245 2.04 3.83 -15.17
CA ALA A 245 2.34 4.59 -16.38
C ALA A 245 3.80 4.41 -16.80
N THR A 246 4.74 4.43 -15.84
CA THR A 246 6.16 4.21 -16.09
C THR A 246 6.41 2.84 -16.71
N VAL A 247 5.85 1.78 -16.14
CA VAL A 247 5.97 0.41 -16.66
C VAL A 247 5.33 0.29 -18.04
N THR A 248 4.14 0.86 -18.23
CA THR A 248 3.45 0.86 -19.53
C THR A 248 4.29 1.56 -20.60
N ASN A 249 4.88 2.72 -20.28
CA ASN A 249 5.76 3.46 -21.18
C ASN A 249 7.06 2.71 -21.48
N ALA A 250 7.63 2.00 -20.51
CA ALA A 250 8.82 1.18 -20.72
C ALA A 250 8.53 -0.02 -21.63
N LEU A 251 7.36 -0.64 -21.48
CA LEU A 251 6.90 -1.74 -22.34
C LEU A 251 6.59 -1.26 -23.76
N ALA A 252 5.96 -0.09 -23.91
CA ALA A 252 5.64 0.50 -25.22
C ALA A 252 6.87 0.83 -26.07
N ARG A 253 8.07 0.86 -25.48
CA ARG A 253 9.35 1.04 -26.20
C ARG A 253 9.93 -0.26 -26.75
N LYS A 254 9.31 -1.42 -26.45
CA LYS A 254 9.74 -2.73 -26.98
C LYS A 254 9.05 -2.99 -28.31
N VAL A 255 9.79 -3.61 -29.24
CA VAL A 255 9.28 -4.05 -30.53
C VAL A 255 8.25 -5.17 -30.34
N SER A 256 7.09 -5.07 -30.99
CA SER A 256 6.05 -6.10 -30.94
C SER A 256 6.35 -7.28 -31.88
N LYS A 257 5.86 -8.47 -31.50
CA LYS A 257 5.86 -9.66 -32.39
C LYS A 257 4.97 -9.50 -33.62
N SER A 258 3.95 -8.64 -33.54
CA SER A 258 3.05 -8.34 -34.67
C SER A 258 3.65 -7.33 -35.67
N GLY A 259 4.87 -6.86 -35.42
CA GLY A 259 5.50 -5.77 -36.17
C GLY A 259 5.42 -4.43 -35.43
N ASP A 260 6.35 -3.55 -35.80
CA ASP A 260 6.50 -2.19 -35.25
C ASP A 260 7.18 -1.30 -36.29
N THR A 261 7.07 0.02 -36.14
CA THR A 261 7.72 1.01 -37.02
C THR A 261 8.91 1.64 -36.31
N MET A 262 10.12 1.35 -36.76
CA MET A 262 11.33 1.99 -36.27
C MET A 262 11.68 3.21 -37.13
N THR A 263 11.59 4.42 -36.58
CA THR A 263 11.88 5.67 -37.29
C THR A 263 13.33 6.17 -37.08
N GLY A 264 14.05 5.62 -36.11
CA GLY A 264 15.43 6.00 -35.78
C GLY A 264 16.49 5.02 -36.30
N GLN A 265 17.77 5.42 -36.19
CA GLN A 265 18.89 4.53 -36.53
C GLN A 265 18.94 3.33 -35.59
N LEU A 266 18.98 2.12 -36.17
CA LEU A 266 19.10 0.87 -35.43
C LEU A 266 20.56 0.38 -35.44
N ASN A 267 21.18 0.24 -34.26
CA ASN A 267 22.50 -0.38 -34.12
C ASN A 267 22.36 -1.88 -33.82
N VAL A 268 22.45 -2.73 -34.84
CA VAL A 268 22.31 -4.19 -34.73
C VAL A 268 23.57 -4.89 -35.24
N PRO A 269 24.21 -5.76 -34.44
CA PRO A 269 25.40 -6.51 -34.89
C PRO A 269 25.12 -7.49 -36.03
N LYS A 270 23.89 -8.04 -36.07
CA LYS A 270 23.43 -8.98 -37.10
C LYS A 270 21.92 -8.87 -37.25
N ILE A 271 21.46 -8.97 -38.49
CA ILE A 271 20.05 -9.17 -38.84
C ILE A 271 19.92 -10.55 -39.50
N ASN A 272 18.97 -11.37 -39.05
CA ASN A 272 18.68 -12.67 -39.63
C ASN A 272 17.25 -12.67 -40.19
N PHE A 273 17.09 -13.00 -41.47
CA PHE A 273 15.80 -13.15 -42.12
C PHE A 273 15.60 -14.61 -42.49
N ASP A 274 14.65 -15.30 -41.84
CA ASP A 274 14.42 -16.73 -42.11
C ASP A 274 13.71 -16.96 -43.46
N ALA A 275 12.85 -16.02 -43.88
CA ALA A 275 12.15 -16.05 -45.18
C ALA A 275 11.78 -14.64 -45.70
N GLY A 276 12.43 -13.58 -45.21
CA GLY A 276 12.05 -12.19 -45.49
C GLY A 276 12.96 -11.48 -46.51
N ILE A 277 12.45 -10.38 -47.06
CA ILE A 277 13.18 -9.43 -47.91
C ILE A 277 13.23 -8.05 -47.24
N ILE A 278 14.17 -7.20 -47.64
CA ILE A 278 14.21 -5.79 -47.25
C ILE A 278 13.61 -4.98 -48.41
N GLU A 279 12.51 -4.27 -48.18
CA GLU A 279 11.87 -3.42 -49.19
C GLU A 279 11.19 -2.20 -48.56
N LYS A 280 11.11 -1.10 -49.32
CA LYS A 280 10.37 0.12 -48.93
C LYS A 280 8.89 0.05 -49.35
N GLY A 281 8.52 -0.89 -50.22
CA GLY A 281 7.14 -1.08 -50.74
C GLY A 281 6.63 0.01 -51.69
N GLU A 282 7.25 1.20 -51.68
CA GLU A 282 6.97 2.29 -52.62
C GLU A 282 7.78 2.16 -53.91
N ARG A 283 7.29 2.79 -54.98
CA ARG A 283 7.98 2.80 -56.28
C ARG A 283 9.15 3.79 -56.21
N ASP A 284 10.38 3.29 -56.18
CA ASP A 284 11.56 4.13 -56.40
C ASP A 284 11.48 4.78 -57.79
N THR A 285 11.78 6.08 -57.88
CA THR A 285 11.83 6.81 -59.15
C THR A 285 13.26 7.26 -59.44
N GLY A 286 13.80 6.81 -60.58
CA GLY A 286 15.13 7.20 -61.06
C GLY A 286 16.17 6.08 -60.98
N ASP A 287 17.29 6.28 -61.66
CA ASP A 287 18.48 5.44 -61.52
C ASP A 287 19.39 6.07 -60.47
N ALA A 288 19.79 5.28 -59.47
CA ALA A 288 20.65 5.73 -58.37
C ALA A 288 22.03 6.24 -58.83
N LEU A 289 22.44 5.90 -60.05
CA LEU A 289 23.69 6.37 -60.65
C LEU A 289 23.53 7.67 -61.46
N SER A 290 22.37 7.92 -62.06
CA SER A 290 22.13 9.06 -62.97
C SER A 290 21.10 10.09 -62.50
N GLY A 291 20.52 9.92 -61.31
CA GLY A 291 19.57 10.86 -60.69
C GLY A 291 19.71 11.02 -59.18
N SER A 292 18.89 11.88 -58.58
CA SER A 292 18.84 12.14 -57.12
C SER A 292 17.94 11.16 -56.34
N GLY A 293 17.39 10.12 -56.99
CA GLY A 293 16.60 9.07 -56.37
C GLY A 293 17.49 7.91 -55.94
N GLY A 294 17.60 7.65 -54.65
CA GLY A 294 18.35 6.49 -54.12
C GLY A 294 17.66 5.16 -54.44
N ALA A 295 18.29 4.07 -54.01
CA ALA A 295 17.69 2.73 -54.10
C ALA A 295 16.90 2.37 -52.83
N ASN A 296 15.97 1.43 -52.96
CA ASN A 296 15.20 0.84 -51.87
C ASN A 296 16.09 0.28 -50.75
N ILE A 297 17.27 -0.22 -51.14
CA ILE A 297 18.31 -0.67 -50.22
C ILE A 297 19.61 0.05 -50.56
N ASN A 298 20.09 0.89 -49.64
CA ASN A 298 21.41 1.51 -49.73
C ASN A 298 22.39 0.77 -48.82
N ILE A 299 23.49 0.26 -49.38
CA ILE A 299 24.52 -0.46 -48.62
C ILE A 299 25.76 0.42 -48.56
N SER A 300 26.05 0.95 -47.37
CA SER A 300 27.25 1.76 -47.12
C SER A 300 28.30 0.93 -46.40
N SER A 301 29.28 0.41 -47.15
CA SER A 301 30.34 -0.45 -46.62
C SER A 301 31.70 -0.02 -47.15
N TRP A 302 32.71 -0.02 -46.26
CA TRP A 302 34.10 0.20 -46.67
C TRP A 302 34.63 -0.92 -47.55
N TRP A 303 34.11 -2.14 -47.47
CA TRP A 303 34.67 -3.29 -48.21
C TRP A 303 33.68 -3.90 -49.21
N GLY A 304 32.46 -3.38 -49.26
CA GLY A 304 31.42 -3.79 -50.18
C GLY A 304 30.43 -4.83 -49.62
N ILE A 305 29.79 -5.58 -50.52
CA ILE A 305 28.85 -6.68 -50.23
C ILE A 305 29.38 -8.01 -50.78
N GLY A 306 29.21 -9.09 -50.01
CA GLY A 306 29.55 -10.44 -50.42
C GLY A 306 28.34 -11.38 -50.44
N PHE A 307 28.26 -12.22 -51.47
CA PHE A 307 27.30 -13.32 -51.58
C PHE A 307 27.99 -14.60 -51.11
N HIS A 308 27.56 -15.13 -49.96
CA HIS A 308 28.22 -16.26 -49.30
C HIS A 308 27.38 -17.54 -49.39
N ASP A 309 27.96 -18.58 -49.95
CA ASP A 309 27.42 -19.95 -49.89
C ASP A 309 27.72 -20.52 -48.50
N LYS A 310 26.67 -20.65 -47.67
CA LYS A 310 26.78 -21.20 -46.33
C LYS A 310 27.11 -22.70 -46.33
N TYR A 311 26.66 -23.44 -47.33
CA TYR A 311 26.93 -24.88 -47.42
C TYR A 311 28.38 -25.14 -47.84
N GLY A 312 28.84 -24.44 -48.89
CA GLY A 312 30.22 -24.53 -49.38
C GLY A 312 31.24 -23.68 -48.60
N ASN A 313 30.80 -22.94 -47.58
CA ASN A 313 31.59 -22.03 -46.76
C ASN A 313 32.53 -21.12 -47.57
N ARG A 314 32.01 -20.48 -48.63
CA ARG A 314 32.78 -19.64 -49.55
C ARG A 314 31.95 -18.50 -50.12
N TYR A 315 32.61 -17.42 -50.54
CA TYR A 315 31.95 -16.39 -51.34
C TYR A 315 31.81 -16.83 -52.80
N THR A 316 30.62 -16.63 -53.37
CA THR A 316 30.30 -16.92 -54.78
C THR A 316 30.24 -15.66 -55.63
N GLY A 317 30.19 -14.50 -55.00
CA GLY A 317 30.37 -13.20 -55.63
C GLY A 317 30.58 -12.09 -54.61
N THR A 318 31.13 -10.97 -55.06
CA THR A 318 31.37 -9.78 -54.25
C THR A 318 31.25 -8.53 -55.11
N MET A 319 30.69 -7.46 -54.57
CA MET A 319 30.79 -6.13 -55.15
C MET A 319 31.66 -5.26 -54.24
N ASP A 320 32.79 -4.77 -54.76
CA ASP A 320 33.60 -3.75 -54.10
C ASP A 320 32.98 -2.38 -54.35
N LEU A 321 32.45 -1.76 -53.30
CA LEU A 321 31.76 -0.47 -53.38
C LEU A 321 32.70 0.73 -53.48
N ARG A 322 34.03 0.58 -53.29
CA ARG A 322 34.98 1.67 -53.53
C ARG A 322 35.36 1.79 -55.00
N SER A 323 35.57 0.64 -55.63
CA SER A 323 36.00 0.57 -57.04
C SER A 323 34.85 0.32 -58.02
N GLY A 324 33.67 -0.03 -57.52
CA GLY A 324 32.51 -0.41 -58.33
C GLY A 324 32.64 -1.79 -58.98
N ASN A 325 33.72 -2.53 -58.70
CA ASN A 325 33.99 -3.81 -59.32
C ASN A 325 33.07 -4.91 -58.75
N TRP A 326 32.31 -5.55 -59.63
CA TRP A 326 31.59 -6.78 -59.30
C TRP A 326 32.37 -8.00 -59.79
N ARG A 327 32.60 -8.96 -58.89
CA ARG A 327 33.17 -10.28 -59.18
C ARG A 327 32.16 -11.37 -58.90
N THR A 328 32.06 -12.33 -59.81
CA THR A 328 31.30 -13.57 -59.63
C THR A 328 32.22 -14.75 -59.90
N VAL A 329 32.07 -15.83 -59.13
CA VAL A 329 32.81 -17.08 -59.35
C VAL A 329 32.09 -17.96 -60.37
N GLY A 330 30.76 -17.83 -60.46
CA GLY A 330 29.93 -18.49 -61.46
C GLY A 330 29.65 -17.64 -62.69
N ALA A 331 28.92 -18.22 -63.65
CA ALA A 331 28.48 -17.52 -64.85
C ALA A 331 27.42 -16.46 -64.52
N ILE A 332 27.45 -15.34 -65.25
CA ILE A 332 26.36 -14.36 -65.28
C ILE A 332 25.52 -14.68 -66.53
N ARG A 333 24.22 -14.93 -66.34
CA ARG A 333 23.27 -15.08 -67.45
C ARG A 333 22.66 -13.70 -67.75
N ALA A 334 22.87 -13.21 -68.96
CA ALA A 334 22.29 -11.96 -69.45
C ALA A 334 21.47 -12.26 -70.72
N ASP A 335 20.18 -12.55 -70.57
CA ASP A 335 19.30 -12.93 -71.69
C ASP A 335 19.16 -11.81 -72.75
N GLN A 336 19.36 -10.56 -72.34
CA GLN A 336 19.35 -9.37 -73.21
C GLN A 336 20.78 -8.88 -73.57
N GLY A 337 21.81 -9.63 -73.19
CA GLY A 337 23.21 -9.28 -73.43
C GLY A 337 23.79 -8.22 -72.49
N PHE A 338 25.02 -7.81 -72.78
CA PHE A 338 25.73 -6.73 -72.08
C PHE A 338 25.75 -5.48 -72.96
N ILE A 339 25.52 -4.29 -72.37
CA ILE A 339 25.56 -3.00 -73.07
C ILE A 339 26.83 -2.24 -72.65
N GLY A 340 27.55 -1.71 -73.63
CA GLY A 340 28.77 -0.92 -73.41
C GLY A 340 30.04 -1.59 -73.95
N ASN A 341 31.19 -1.02 -73.58
CA ASN A 341 32.49 -1.53 -73.99
C ASN A 341 32.90 -2.72 -73.11
N LEU A 342 32.62 -3.94 -73.57
CA LEU A 342 33.05 -5.16 -72.88
C LEU A 342 34.53 -5.43 -73.18
N ALA A 343 35.41 -5.07 -72.26
CA ALA A 343 36.84 -5.39 -72.33
C ALA A 343 37.15 -6.62 -71.46
N GLY A 344 37.65 -7.70 -72.06
CA GLY A 344 38.12 -8.90 -71.36
C GLY A 344 39.64 -9.05 -71.47
N THR A 345 40.29 -9.56 -70.42
CA THR A 345 41.68 -10.03 -70.50
C THR A 345 41.70 -11.43 -71.13
N SER A 346 42.61 -11.63 -72.07
CA SER A 346 42.39 -12.49 -73.25
C SER A 346 42.40 -14.00 -73.06
N SER A 347 42.58 -14.56 -71.86
CA SER A 347 42.67 -16.02 -71.73
C SER A 347 41.38 -16.79 -72.11
N ASN A 348 40.22 -16.12 -72.13
CA ASN A 348 38.95 -16.68 -72.61
C ASN A 348 38.32 -15.90 -73.79
N ALA A 349 38.98 -14.85 -74.29
CA ALA A 349 38.49 -14.08 -75.44
C ALA A 349 38.88 -14.72 -76.79
N ASP A 350 39.77 -15.72 -76.76
CA ASP A 350 40.28 -16.40 -77.96
C ASP A 350 39.26 -17.35 -78.60
N LYS A 351 38.07 -17.50 -78.02
CA LYS A 351 37.02 -18.41 -78.50
C LYS A 351 35.70 -17.70 -78.72
N LEU A 352 35.11 -17.89 -79.91
CA LEU A 352 33.71 -17.55 -80.19
C LEU A 352 32.96 -18.85 -80.48
N GLY A 353 31.93 -19.16 -79.68
CA GLY A 353 31.22 -20.44 -79.78
C GLY A 353 32.10 -21.67 -79.50
N GLY A 354 33.18 -21.51 -78.71
CA GLY A 354 34.14 -22.57 -78.39
C GLY A 354 35.25 -22.78 -79.44
N GLN A 355 35.21 -22.09 -80.59
CA GLN A 355 36.21 -22.20 -81.64
C GLN A 355 37.31 -21.13 -81.50
N PRO A 356 38.60 -21.47 -81.68
CA PRO A 356 39.70 -20.50 -81.65
C PRO A 356 39.56 -19.42 -82.74
N LEU A 357 40.01 -18.19 -82.46
CA LEU A 357 40.04 -17.11 -83.46
C LEU A 357 40.84 -17.46 -84.72
N GLN A 358 41.94 -18.22 -84.57
CA GLN A 358 42.72 -18.71 -85.71
C GLN A 358 41.89 -19.61 -86.63
N TRP A 359 41.06 -20.49 -86.05
CA TRP A 359 40.17 -21.35 -86.83
C TRP A 359 39.18 -20.53 -87.66
N LEU A 360 38.61 -19.46 -87.08
CA LEU A 360 37.72 -18.55 -87.80
C LEU A 360 38.45 -17.82 -88.95
N ILE A 361 39.69 -17.36 -88.72
CA ILE A 361 40.52 -16.71 -89.73
C ILE A 361 40.81 -17.69 -90.88
N ASP A 362 41.16 -18.94 -90.57
CA ASP A 362 41.45 -19.97 -91.58
C ASP A 362 40.21 -20.29 -92.43
N GLN A 363 39.02 -20.38 -91.82
CA GLN A 363 37.76 -20.56 -92.56
C GLN A 363 37.47 -19.39 -93.50
N ILE A 364 37.70 -18.15 -93.06
CA ILE A 364 37.54 -16.95 -93.89
C ILE A 364 38.58 -16.94 -95.03
N GLY A 365 39.82 -17.34 -94.74
CA GLY A 365 40.90 -17.42 -95.72
C GLY A 365 40.62 -18.42 -96.83
N ALA A 366 40.22 -19.65 -96.46
CA ALA A 366 39.85 -20.70 -97.41
C ALA A 366 38.64 -20.30 -98.27
N ALA A 367 37.64 -19.64 -97.69
CA ALA A 367 36.47 -19.15 -98.42
C ALA A 367 36.81 -18.04 -99.43
N LYS A 368 37.87 -17.24 -99.20
CA LYS A 368 38.23 -16.10 -100.05
C LYS A 368 39.00 -16.47 -101.32
N THR A 369 39.80 -17.54 -101.32
CA THR A 369 40.66 -17.90 -102.46
C THR A 369 40.18 -19.13 -103.23
N GLY A 370 39.32 -19.94 -102.62
CA GLY A 370 38.92 -21.23 -103.18
C GLY A 370 40.06 -22.25 -103.28
N ILE A 371 41.27 -21.96 -102.77
CA ILE A 371 42.40 -22.91 -102.69
C ILE A 371 42.39 -23.53 -101.28
N VAL A 372 42.31 -24.86 -101.21
CA VAL A 372 42.27 -25.61 -99.93
C VAL A 372 43.62 -26.17 -99.51
N ALA A 373 44.57 -26.28 -100.42
CA ALA A 373 45.96 -26.66 -100.15
C ALA A 373 46.87 -26.30 -101.34
N SER A 374 48.15 -26.04 -101.10
CA SER A 374 49.15 -25.81 -102.16
C SER A 374 50.58 -26.10 -101.70
N ASN A 375 51.48 -26.32 -102.66
CA ASN A 375 52.93 -26.34 -102.50
C ASN A 375 53.57 -25.55 -103.64
N LEU A 376 54.26 -24.43 -103.32
CA LEU A 376 54.82 -23.49 -104.30
C LEU A 376 56.29 -23.80 -104.67
N ALA A 377 56.71 -25.05 -104.57
CA ALA A 377 58.04 -25.49 -105.01
C ALA A 377 58.20 -25.42 -106.54
N GLU A 378 59.45 -25.60 -107.03
CA GLU A 378 59.79 -25.64 -108.45
C GLU A 378 58.95 -26.68 -109.22
N ASN A 379 58.77 -27.85 -108.62
CA ASN A 379 57.75 -28.82 -108.99
C ASN A 379 56.61 -28.73 -107.97
N GLY A 380 55.60 -27.91 -108.27
CA GLY A 380 54.59 -27.48 -107.32
C GLY A 380 53.15 -27.82 -107.74
N TRP A 381 52.21 -27.52 -106.84
CA TRP A 381 50.78 -27.73 -107.07
C TRP A 381 49.88 -26.80 -106.26
N ALA A 382 48.64 -26.63 -106.72
CA ALA A 382 47.55 -26.00 -105.99
C ALA A 382 46.26 -26.82 -106.14
N LYS A 383 45.55 -27.06 -105.03
CA LYS A 383 44.26 -27.76 -104.98
C LYS A 383 43.15 -26.79 -104.59
N PHE A 384 42.10 -26.76 -105.40
CA PHE A 384 40.94 -25.91 -105.21
C PHE A 384 39.82 -26.65 -104.45
N SER A 385 38.92 -25.90 -103.82
CA SER A 385 37.81 -26.39 -103.00
C SER A 385 36.81 -27.24 -103.78
N ASN A 386 36.74 -27.04 -105.10
CA ASN A 386 35.95 -27.85 -106.02
C ASN A 386 36.65 -29.15 -106.46
N GLY A 387 37.85 -29.44 -105.93
CA GLY A 387 38.63 -30.64 -106.25
C GLY A 387 39.62 -30.48 -107.40
N LEU A 388 39.58 -29.37 -108.16
CA LEU A 388 40.53 -29.10 -109.25
C LEU A 388 41.95 -29.03 -108.71
N ILE A 389 42.90 -29.63 -109.42
CA ILE A 389 44.32 -29.58 -109.12
C ILE A 389 45.05 -29.00 -110.33
N VAL A 390 45.95 -28.07 -110.08
CA VAL A 390 46.92 -27.56 -111.04
C VAL A 390 48.31 -27.92 -110.55
N GLN A 391 49.13 -28.51 -111.41
CA GLN A 391 50.51 -28.90 -111.11
C GLN A 391 51.45 -28.38 -112.19
N TRP A 392 52.68 -28.07 -111.80
CA TRP A 392 53.72 -27.61 -112.72
C TRP A 392 55.07 -28.18 -112.32
N GLY A 393 56.01 -28.10 -113.24
CA GLY A 393 57.38 -28.45 -112.93
C GLY A 393 58.35 -28.30 -114.09
N ILE A 394 59.59 -28.69 -113.82
CA ILE A 394 60.71 -28.67 -114.76
C ILE A 394 61.39 -30.04 -114.77
N VAL A 395 61.86 -30.46 -115.95
CA VAL A 395 62.69 -31.67 -116.12
C VAL A 395 63.81 -31.38 -117.12
N LYS A 396 64.98 -31.99 -116.93
CA LYS A 396 66.11 -31.83 -117.84
C LYS A 396 65.79 -32.44 -119.21
N ASN A 397 66.09 -31.72 -120.29
CA ASN A 397 65.90 -32.21 -121.65
C ASN A 397 67.00 -33.22 -122.05
N GLY A 398 66.69 -34.14 -122.96
CA GLY A 398 67.64 -35.11 -123.50
C GLY A 398 67.19 -35.60 -124.88
N ASN A 399 68.02 -36.38 -125.56
CA ASN A 399 67.62 -36.99 -126.82
C ASN A 399 66.57 -38.09 -126.56
N GLY A 400 65.31 -37.82 -126.87
CA GLY A 400 64.21 -38.78 -126.75
C GLY A 400 63.11 -38.33 -125.79
N THR A 401 62.49 -39.29 -125.09
CA THR A 401 61.35 -39.06 -124.19
C THR A 401 61.82 -38.79 -122.75
N GLN A 402 61.32 -37.71 -122.14
CA GLN A 402 61.51 -37.36 -120.74
C GLN A 402 60.31 -37.82 -119.89
N ARG A 403 60.58 -38.46 -118.76
CA ARG A 403 59.55 -38.84 -117.78
C ARG A 403 59.43 -37.77 -116.71
N VAL A 404 58.22 -37.27 -116.51
CA VAL A 404 57.88 -36.33 -115.44
C VAL A 404 56.96 -37.00 -114.43
N SER A 405 57.25 -36.85 -113.15
CA SER A 405 56.37 -37.29 -112.06
C SER A 405 55.64 -36.08 -111.50
N PHE A 406 54.32 -36.18 -111.34
CA PHE A 406 53.55 -35.11 -110.73
C PHE A 406 53.82 -35.07 -109.21
N PRO A 407 53.98 -33.88 -108.61
CA PRO A 407 54.18 -33.70 -107.17
C PRO A 407 53.14 -34.42 -106.30
N ILE A 408 51.89 -34.48 -106.76
CA ILE A 408 50.82 -35.30 -106.19
C ILE A 408 50.08 -36.05 -107.29
N SER A 409 49.45 -37.17 -106.96
CA SER A 409 48.56 -37.85 -107.92
C SER A 409 47.29 -37.03 -108.13
N PHE A 410 46.86 -36.90 -109.38
CA PHE A 410 45.46 -36.55 -109.65
C PHE A 410 44.55 -37.66 -109.13
N GLY A 411 43.40 -37.30 -108.54
CA GLY A 411 42.52 -38.26 -107.88
C GLY A 411 41.72 -39.14 -108.85
N SER A 412 41.46 -38.66 -110.05
CA SER A 412 40.57 -39.31 -111.02
C SER A 412 40.96 -39.10 -112.48
N LYS A 413 41.42 -37.90 -112.87
CA LYS A 413 41.69 -37.60 -114.28
C LYS A 413 42.64 -36.44 -114.47
N VAL A 414 43.56 -36.59 -115.43
CA VAL A 414 44.30 -35.46 -116.03
C VAL A 414 43.47 -34.93 -117.20
N PHE A 415 43.07 -33.67 -117.14
CA PHE A 415 42.33 -33.03 -118.24
C PHE A 415 43.26 -32.58 -119.35
N HIS A 416 44.41 -32.02 -118.99
CA HIS A 416 45.39 -31.56 -119.95
C HIS A 416 46.79 -31.57 -119.35
N ILE A 417 47.77 -31.85 -120.20
CA ILE A 417 49.16 -31.56 -119.94
C ILE A 417 49.73 -30.84 -121.16
N ASN A 418 50.42 -29.75 -120.89
CA ASN A 418 51.21 -29.03 -121.87
C ASN A 418 52.64 -28.92 -121.37
N PHE A 419 53.57 -28.74 -122.29
CA PHE A 419 54.92 -28.38 -121.93
C PHE A 419 55.53 -27.45 -122.96
N SER A 420 56.46 -26.65 -122.48
CA SER A 420 57.32 -25.79 -123.29
C SER A 420 58.78 -26.12 -122.98
N SER A 421 59.65 -25.92 -123.95
CA SER A 421 61.09 -25.94 -123.70
C SER A 421 61.57 -24.54 -123.31
N THR A 422 62.42 -24.45 -122.30
CA THR A 422 63.19 -23.23 -122.05
C THR A 422 64.42 -23.18 -122.95
N ILE A 423 64.52 -22.10 -123.72
CA ILE A 423 65.67 -21.71 -124.54
C ILE A 423 66.75 -21.16 -123.59
N LEU A 424 67.55 -22.04 -122.98
CA LEU A 424 68.86 -21.65 -122.45
C LEU A 424 69.94 -21.67 -123.56
N SER A 425 69.63 -22.22 -124.73
CA SER A 425 70.40 -22.11 -125.98
C SER A 425 69.47 -21.67 -127.10
N ASN A 426 69.90 -20.76 -127.99
CA ASN A 426 69.15 -20.16 -129.12
C ASN A 426 68.70 -21.15 -130.22
N ASP A 427 68.45 -22.40 -129.87
CA ASP A 427 68.09 -23.47 -130.79
C ASP A 427 66.56 -23.61 -130.89
N ALA A 428 66.05 -23.68 -132.11
CA ALA A 428 64.64 -23.90 -132.37
C ALA A 428 64.24 -25.34 -132.04
N ILE A 429 63.11 -25.52 -131.35
CA ILE A 429 62.47 -26.84 -131.25
C ILE A 429 61.57 -27.07 -132.44
N THR A 430 61.93 -28.08 -133.24
CA THR A 430 61.23 -28.41 -134.49
C THR A 430 60.21 -29.53 -134.32
N ASN A 431 60.25 -30.30 -133.21
CA ASN A 431 59.27 -31.36 -132.95
C ASN A 431 59.09 -31.64 -131.44
N SER A 432 57.94 -31.28 -130.89
CA SER A 432 57.55 -31.59 -129.51
C SER A 432 56.17 -32.24 -129.45
N SER A 433 56.02 -33.27 -128.61
CA SER A 433 54.73 -33.94 -128.41
C SER A 433 54.62 -34.55 -127.02
N VAL A 434 53.42 -34.53 -126.45
CA VAL A 434 53.10 -35.35 -125.28
C VAL A 434 52.88 -36.77 -125.79
N GLN A 435 53.69 -37.72 -125.33
CA GLN A 435 53.63 -39.11 -125.79
C GLN A 435 52.58 -39.88 -125.01
N SER A 436 52.57 -39.75 -123.69
CA SER A 436 51.61 -40.40 -122.81
C SER A 436 51.48 -39.65 -121.49
N TYR A 437 50.37 -39.85 -120.76
CA TYR A 437 50.20 -39.36 -119.39
C TYR A 437 49.31 -40.28 -118.57
N SER A 438 49.48 -40.20 -117.25
CA SER A 438 48.78 -40.98 -116.22
C SER A 438 48.41 -40.07 -115.05
N LEU A 439 47.74 -40.59 -114.02
CA LEU A 439 47.40 -39.80 -112.83
C LEU A 439 48.62 -39.34 -112.03
N THR A 440 49.78 -39.98 -112.21
CA THR A 440 50.99 -39.75 -111.42
C THR A 440 52.14 -39.12 -112.20
N GLY A 441 52.00 -38.94 -113.51
CA GLY A 441 53.07 -38.39 -114.35
C GLY A 441 52.82 -38.51 -115.84
N ALA A 442 53.79 -38.08 -116.64
CA ALA A 442 53.71 -38.06 -118.10
C ALA A 442 55.05 -38.32 -118.79
N GLU A 443 54.96 -38.64 -120.08
CA GLU A 443 56.08 -38.82 -121.00
C GLU A 443 56.04 -37.74 -122.07
N LEU A 444 57.07 -36.92 -122.12
CA LEU A 444 57.20 -35.74 -122.98
C LEU A 444 58.32 -35.99 -123.99
N TYR A 445 58.11 -35.72 -125.27
CA TYR A 445 59.14 -35.89 -126.30
C TYR A 445 59.55 -34.54 -126.88
N ALA A 446 60.86 -34.29 -126.94
CA ALA A 446 61.46 -33.15 -127.62
C ALA A 446 62.80 -33.57 -128.28
N ASN A 447 63.06 -33.12 -129.51
CA ASN A 447 64.17 -33.63 -130.34
C ASN A 447 65.30 -32.63 -130.64
N THR A 448 65.39 -31.51 -129.92
CA THR A 448 66.37 -30.44 -130.19
C THR A 448 66.89 -29.83 -128.89
N SER A 449 68.21 -29.66 -128.82
CA SER A 449 69.04 -29.20 -127.69
C SER A 449 68.98 -30.08 -126.42
N PRO A 450 69.89 -31.07 -126.28
CA PRO A 450 70.04 -31.88 -125.06
C PRO A 450 70.58 -31.09 -123.84
N ALA A 451 70.84 -29.78 -123.99
CA ALA A 451 71.35 -28.91 -122.92
C ALA A 451 70.24 -28.10 -122.19
N GLY A 452 68.98 -28.14 -122.66
CA GLY A 452 67.88 -27.35 -122.10
C GLY A 452 67.05 -28.05 -121.01
N TYR A 453 65.95 -27.40 -120.62
CA TYR A 453 64.93 -27.96 -119.72
C TYR A 453 63.54 -27.91 -120.38
N VAL A 454 62.67 -28.80 -119.95
CA VAL A 454 61.26 -28.86 -120.30
C VAL A 454 60.44 -28.41 -119.10
N LEU A 455 59.68 -27.34 -119.26
CA LEU A 455 58.69 -26.88 -118.30
C LEU A 455 57.36 -27.49 -118.68
N TRP A 456 56.70 -28.12 -117.72
CA TRP A 456 55.41 -28.76 -117.94
C TRP A 456 54.37 -28.20 -116.98
N PHE A 457 53.14 -28.26 -117.43
CA PHE A 457 51.96 -27.83 -116.70
C PHE A 457 50.85 -28.85 -116.91
N ALA A 458 50.23 -29.31 -115.83
CA ALA A 458 49.13 -30.26 -115.86
C ALA A 458 47.95 -29.77 -115.03
N ILE A 459 46.74 -30.05 -115.50
CA ILE A 459 45.49 -29.72 -114.81
C ILE A 459 44.56 -30.92 -114.83
N GLY A 460 43.86 -31.16 -113.72
CA GLY A 460 43.04 -32.34 -113.52
C GLY A 460 42.27 -32.35 -112.20
N LEU A 461 41.66 -33.49 -111.88
CA LEU A 461 40.95 -33.77 -110.63
C LEU A 461 41.61 -34.95 -109.93
#